data_AF-A0A7Y7M8I9-F1
#
_entry.id   AF-A0A7Y7M8I9-F1
#
_cell.length_a   1.000
_cell.length_b   1.000
_cell.length_c   1.000
_cell.angle_alpha   90.00
_cell.angle_beta   90.00
_cell.angle_gamma   90.00
#
_symmetry.space_group_name_H-M   'P 1'
#
loop_
_entity.id
_entity.type
_entity.pdbx_description
1 polymer ?
#
loop_
_entity_poly.entity_id
_entity_poly.type
_entity_poly.pdbx_seq_one_letter_code
_entity_poly.pdbx_strand_id
1 'polypeptide(L)'
;AHRPGGDDVVLGVAASGNTPYTAAALRAARAAGSLTVGMSCNAEGRLLREAELGIGIVTGAEVIAGSTRLKAGTAQKAALNLLSTTLMVRLGHAYRGQMVDMRVVNAKLRRRAARMVRTLAGGTDDEIRQALDAAGGNVKRAVLIRHGMTLEAAEAGLARHGGDLRATLDAMGGAMGDARGAATTGQ
;
A
#
# COMPACT_ATOMS: atom_id res chain seq x y z
N ALA A 1 13.73 6.03 20.67
CA ALA A 1 14.46 6.08 19.39
C ALA A 1 14.26 4.75 18.68
N HIS A 2 13.97 4.76 17.37
CA HIS A 2 13.89 3.52 16.58
C HIS A 2 15.29 2.91 16.41
N ARG A 3 15.37 1.58 16.29
CA ARG A 3 16.60 0.81 16.06
C ARG A 3 16.42 -0.01 14.78
N PRO A 4 16.57 0.59 13.59
CA PRO A 4 16.35 -0.12 12.33
C PRO A 4 17.36 -1.27 12.17
N GLY A 5 16.89 -2.42 11.66
CA GLY A 5 17.70 -3.63 11.44
C GLY A 5 17.45 -4.27 10.07
N GLY A 6 17.77 -5.56 9.93
CA GLY A 6 17.69 -6.29 8.65
C GLY A 6 16.30 -6.38 8.02
N ASP A 7 15.26 -6.25 8.82
CA ASP A 7 13.86 -6.28 8.36
C ASP A 7 13.31 -4.89 8.03
N ASP A 8 14.13 -3.84 8.20
CA ASP A 8 13.74 -2.45 7.96
C ASP A 8 14.38 -1.89 6.69
N VAL A 9 13.68 -0.91 6.10
CA VAL A 9 14.21 -0.09 5.00
C VAL A 9 14.34 1.35 5.48
N VAL A 10 15.52 1.95 5.30
CA VAL A 10 15.79 3.35 5.68
C VAL A 10 15.94 4.23 4.45
N LEU A 11 15.03 5.20 4.32
CA LEU A 11 15.02 6.19 3.23
C LEU A 11 15.66 7.49 3.72
N GLY A 12 16.85 7.82 3.21
CA GLY A 12 17.51 9.09 3.45
C GLY A 12 17.14 10.11 2.38
N VAL A 13 16.53 11.23 2.80
CA VAL A 13 16.01 12.25 1.89
C VAL A 13 16.77 13.56 2.10
N ALA A 14 17.42 14.07 1.06
CA ALA A 14 18.03 15.40 1.09
C ALA A 14 18.08 15.99 -0.32
N ALA A 15 17.48 17.16 -0.53
CA ALA A 15 17.49 17.82 -1.84
C ALA A 15 18.92 18.03 -2.38
N SER A 16 19.83 18.54 -1.54
CA SER A 16 21.25 18.69 -1.88
C SER A 16 21.98 17.36 -2.07
N GLY A 17 21.46 16.28 -1.48
CA GLY A 17 22.13 14.99 -1.38
C GLY A 17 23.37 14.98 -0.50
N ASN A 18 23.72 16.09 0.17
CA ASN A 18 24.98 16.24 0.91
C ASN A 18 24.81 16.41 2.43
N THR A 19 23.56 16.49 2.93
CA THR A 19 23.25 16.69 4.35
C THR A 19 23.98 15.67 5.25
N PRO A 20 24.91 16.11 6.12
CA PRO A 20 25.72 15.24 6.97
C PRO A 20 24.91 14.26 7.81
N TYR A 21 23.85 14.76 8.45
CA TYR A 21 22.93 13.98 9.27
C TYR A 21 22.31 12.80 8.51
N THR A 22 21.67 13.06 7.36
CA THR A 22 20.96 12.04 6.58
C THR A 22 21.88 10.91 6.14
N ALA A 23 23.09 11.25 5.73
CA ALA A 23 24.04 10.27 5.26
C ALA A 23 24.69 9.47 6.40
N ALA A 24 24.94 10.10 7.56
CA ALA A 24 25.35 9.37 8.76
C ALA A 24 24.28 8.36 9.20
N ALA A 25 23.00 8.75 9.15
CA ALA A 25 21.89 7.85 9.44
C ALA A 25 21.83 6.66 8.45
N LEU A 26 22.02 6.89 7.16
CA LEU A 26 22.07 5.80 6.17
C LEU A 26 23.25 4.86 6.40
N ARG A 27 24.46 5.38 6.68
CA ARG A 27 25.62 4.53 6.99
C ARG A 27 25.39 3.68 8.24
N ALA A 28 24.81 4.25 9.28
CA ALA A 28 24.48 3.51 10.50
C ALA A 28 23.41 2.43 10.25
N ALA A 29 22.35 2.75 9.50
CA ALA A 29 21.31 1.78 9.14
C ALA A 29 21.87 0.63 8.28
N ARG A 30 22.73 0.94 7.31
CA ARG A 30 23.40 -0.07 6.48
C ARG A 30 24.29 -0.99 7.32
N ALA A 31 25.05 -0.43 8.27
CA ALA A 31 25.87 -1.21 9.20
C ALA A 31 25.02 -2.11 10.13
N ALA A 32 23.77 -1.71 10.40
CA ALA A 32 22.79 -2.50 11.14
C ALA A 32 22.02 -3.53 10.28
N GLY A 33 22.31 -3.60 8.97
CA GLY A 33 21.72 -4.57 8.04
C GLY A 33 20.48 -4.09 7.29
N SER A 34 19.99 -2.87 7.52
CA SER A 34 18.83 -2.35 6.80
C SER A 34 19.14 -2.11 5.31
N LEU A 35 18.14 -2.35 4.46
CA LEU A 35 18.19 -1.84 3.10
C LEU A 35 18.17 -0.32 3.14
N THR A 36 19.09 0.33 2.43
CA THR A 36 19.24 1.79 2.45
C THR A 36 18.97 2.42 1.10
N VAL A 37 18.12 3.44 1.09
CA VAL A 37 17.74 4.18 -0.12
C VAL A 37 18.07 5.65 0.06
N GLY A 38 18.86 6.24 -0.84
CA GLY A 38 19.25 7.64 -0.81
C GLY A 38 18.56 8.43 -1.91
N MET A 39 17.80 9.47 -1.55
CA MET A 39 17.10 10.33 -2.51
C MET A 39 17.74 11.72 -2.57
N SER A 40 18.07 12.18 -3.77
CA SER A 40 18.63 13.51 -4.00
C SER A 40 18.07 14.20 -5.24
N CYS A 41 17.98 15.53 -5.21
CA CYS A 41 17.66 16.36 -6.37
C CYS A 41 18.91 16.92 -7.06
N ASN A 42 20.09 16.56 -6.56
CA ASN A 42 21.39 16.81 -7.17
C ASN A 42 21.99 15.49 -7.67
N ALA A 43 22.34 15.43 -8.96
CA ALA A 43 22.95 14.25 -9.57
C ALA A 43 24.28 13.84 -8.91
N GLU A 44 24.99 14.79 -8.29
CA GLU A 44 26.28 14.55 -7.65
C GLU A 44 26.18 14.28 -6.14
N GLY A 45 24.97 14.32 -5.58
CA GLY A 45 24.71 14.19 -4.16
C GLY A 45 25.27 12.87 -3.59
N ARG A 46 26.09 12.96 -2.52
CA ARG A 46 26.71 11.77 -1.88
C ARG A 46 25.69 10.71 -1.45
N LEU A 47 24.45 11.09 -1.12
CA LEU A 47 23.39 10.12 -0.78
C LEU A 47 23.18 9.07 -1.87
N LEU A 48 23.36 9.43 -3.14
CA LEU A 48 23.18 8.51 -4.27
C LEU A 48 24.24 7.41 -4.33
N ARG A 49 25.40 7.63 -3.69
CA ARG A 49 26.54 6.69 -3.68
C ARG A 49 26.73 5.99 -2.33
N GLU A 50 26.35 6.64 -1.23
CA GLU A 50 26.50 6.06 0.12
C GLU A 50 25.37 5.07 0.47
N ALA A 51 24.16 5.29 -0.08
CA ALA A 51 23.07 4.34 0.04
C ALA A 51 23.32 3.08 -0.82
N GLU A 52 22.64 1.99 -0.50
CA GLU A 52 22.62 0.80 -1.36
C GLU A 52 21.89 1.08 -2.69
N LEU A 53 20.78 1.82 -2.62
CA LEU A 53 20.02 2.25 -3.79
C LEU A 53 19.95 3.78 -3.85
N GLY A 54 20.45 4.38 -4.93
CA GLY A 54 20.35 5.82 -5.18
C GLY A 54 19.14 6.18 -6.06
N ILE A 55 18.34 7.17 -5.66
CA ILE A 55 17.24 7.73 -6.44
C ILE A 55 17.52 9.21 -6.72
N GLY A 56 17.97 9.50 -7.95
CA GLY A 56 18.18 10.87 -8.44
C GLY A 56 16.90 11.45 -9.03
N ILE A 57 16.42 12.57 -8.48
CA ILE A 57 15.24 13.31 -8.94
C ILE A 57 15.70 14.72 -9.33
N VAL A 58 16.48 14.83 -10.40
CA VAL A 58 17.18 16.07 -10.79
C VAL A 58 16.17 17.15 -11.17
N THR A 59 16.06 18.21 -10.37
CA THR A 59 15.09 19.30 -10.58
C THR A 59 15.70 20.57 -11.18
N GLY A 60 17.03 20.63 -11.30
CA GLY A 60 17.78 21.82 -11.72
C GLY A 60 17.70 22.98 -10.70
N ALA A 61 18.16 24.16 -11.11
CA ALA A 61 18.19 25.35 -10.27
C ALA A 61 16.78 25.82 -9.84
N GLU A 62 16.64 26.25 -8.60
CA GLU A 62 15.38 26.78 -8.07
C GLU A 62 15.13 28.23 -8.53
N VAL A 63 13.87 28.64 -8.60
CA VAL A 63 13.49 30.02 -8.95
C VAL A 63 13.99 31.03 -7.91
N ILE A 64 14.04 30.62 -6.64
CA ILE A 64 14.74 31.33 -5.57
C ILE A 64 15.97 30.48 -5.24
N ALA A 65 17.17 31.02 -5.47
CA ALA A 65 18.42 30.32 -5.24
C ALA A 65 18.47 29.70 -3.83
N GLY A 66 18.72 28.38 -3.77
CA GLY A 66 18.79 27.62 -2.52
C GLY A 66 17.44 27.25 -1.87
N SER A 67 16.31 27.75 -2.36
CA SER A 67 14.98 27.47 -1.78
C SER A 67 14.44 26.09 -2.22
N THR A 68 15.10 25.02 -1.79
CA THR A 68 14.78 23.64 -2.21
C THR A 68 13.42 23.12 -1.70
N ARG A 69 12.71 23.90 -0.88
CA ARG A 69 11.31 23.60 -0.52
C ARG A 69 10.35 23.70 -1.71
N LEU A 70 10.80 24.27 -2.85
CA LEU A 70 10.01 24.48 -4.06
C LEU A 70 10.02 23.25 -4.98
N LYS A 71 10.79 23.24 -6.07
CA LYS A 71 10.76 22.12 -7.04
C LYS A 71 11.26 20.84 -6.40
N ALA A 72 12.41 20.88 -5.73
CA ALA A 72 13.02 19.69 -5.13
C ALA A 72 12.09 19.06 -4.07
N GLY A 73 11.52 19.86 -3.17
CA GLY A 73 10.56 19.38 -2.16
C GLY A 73 9.28 18.80 -2.78
N THR A 74 8.75 19.45 -3.82
CA THR A 74 7.57 18.95 -4.55
C THR A 74 7.86 17.60 -5.23
N ALA A 75 9.03 17.49 -5.87
CA ALA A 75 9.46 16.27 -6.55
C ALA A 75 9.68 15.12 -5.57
N GLN A 76 10.31 15.38 -4.42
CA GLN A 76 10.48 14.39 -3.34
C GLN A 76 9.13 13.93 -2.79
N LYS A 77 8.18 14.84 -2.57
CA LYS A 77 6.82 14.49 -2.14
C LYS A 77 6.12 13.59 -3.16
N ALA A 78 6.23 13.90 -4.45
CA ALA A 78 5.67 13.07 -5.50
C ALA A 78 6.30 11.66 -5.50
N ALA A 79 7.62 11.56 -5.40
CA ALA A 79 8.33 10.29 -5.35
C ALA A 79 7.95 9.44 -4.12
N LEU A 80 7.87 10.04 -2.92
CA LEU A 80 7.46 9.34 -1.70
C LEU A 80 6.02 8.85 -1.76
N ASN A 81 5.12 9.67 -2.33
CA ASN A 81 3.74 9.25 -2.58
C ASN A 81 3.67 8.07 -3.55
N LEU A 82 4.44 8.10 -4.64
CA LEU A 82 4.49 7.00 -5.61
C LEU A 82 5.04 5.72 -4.99
N LEU A 83 6.14 5.81 -4.24
CA LEU A 83 6.76 4.68 -3.56
C LEU A 83 5.79 4.04 -2.58
N SER A 84 5.26 4.81 -1.63
CA SER A 84 4.33 4.31 -0.62
C SER A 84 3.04 3.75 -1.26
N THR A 85 2.46 4.45 -2.24
CA THR A 85 1.25 3.98 -2.92
C THR A 85 1.49 2.67 -3.66
N THR A 86 2.59 2.57 -4.41
CA THR A 86 2.94 1.36 -5.17
C THR A 86 3.15 0.17 -4.26
N LEU A 87 3.87 0.35 -3.13
CA LEU A 87 4.03 -0.69 -2.13
C LEU A 87 2.67 -1.15 -1.59
N MET A 88 1.80 -0.23 -1.19
CA MET A 88 0.49 -0.57 -0.64
C MET A 88 -0.44 -1.25 -1.65
N VAL A 89 -0.32 -0.91 -2.94
CA VAL A 89 -1.02 -1.61 -4.03
C VAL A 89 -0.49 -3.05 -4.15
N ARG A 90 0.83 -3.24 -4.16
CA ARG A 90 1.44 -4.58 -4.27
C ARG A 90 1.18 -5.47 -3.05
N LEU A 91 0.97 -4.86 -1.88
CA LEU A 91 0.58 -5.54 -0.64
C LEU A 91 -0.95 -5.78 -0.55
N GLY A 92 -1.72 -5.50 -1.60
CA GLY A 92 -3.16 -5.78 -1.62
C GLY A 92 -4.01 -4.85 -0.76
N HIS A 93 -3.50 -3.68 -0.35
CA HIS A 93 -4.30 -2.69 0.39
C HIS A 93 -5.19 -1.82 -0.51
N ALA A 94 -5.04 -1.95 -1.83
CA ALA A 94 -5.90 -1.34 -2.83
C ALA A 94 -6.41 -2.38 -3.84
N TYR A 95 -7.67 -2.24 -4.25
CA TYR A 95 -8.32 -3.13 -5.23
C TYR A 95 -9.23 -2.31 -6.15
N ARG A 96 -9.04 -2.43 -7.47
CA ARG A 96 -9.79 -1.71 -8.52
C ARG A 96 -9.92 -0.20 -8.25
N GLY A 97 -8.82 0.44 -7.83
CA GLY A 97 -8.77 1.88 -7.53
C GLY A 97 -9.35 2.28 -6.17
N GLN A 98 -9.80 1.33 -5.35
CA GLN A 98 -10.33 1.58 -4.00
C GLN A 98 -9.32 1.18 -2.92
N MET A 99 -9.21 1.99 -1.86
CA MET A 99 -8.39 1.71 -0.68
C MET A 99 -9.15 0.80 0.27
N VAL A 100 -9.12 -0.50 -0.01
CA VAL A 100 -9.93 -1.51 0.67
C VAL A 100 -9.44 -1.86 2.09
N ASP A 101 -8.27 -1.36 2.49
CA ASP A 101 -7.73 -1.53 3.85
C ASP A 101 -7.77 -0.24 4.70
N MET A 102 -8.82 0.54 4.50
CA MET A 102 -9.02 1.80 5.21
C MET A 102 -9.59 1.58 6.61
N ARG A 103 -8.97 2.18 7.63
CA ARG A 103 -9.52 2.22 9.00
C ARG A 103 -10.73 3.14 9.08
N VAL A 104 -11.90 2.58 9.35
CA VAL A 104 -13.18 3.31 9.39
C VAL A 104 -13.42 3.96 10.76
N VAL A 105 -12.80 5.12 11.00
CA VAL A 105 -12.83 5.78 12.34
C VAL A 105 -13.85 6.91 12.48
N ASN A 106 -14.53 7.31 11.42
CA ASN A 106 -15.52 8.40 11.47
C ASN A 106 -16.63 8.22 10.44
N ALA A 107 -17.68 9.04 10.55
CA ALA A 107 -18.87 8.96 9.69
C ALA A 107 -18.55 9.16 8.19
N LYS A 108 -17.59 10.03 7.84
CA LYS A 108 -17.15 10.21 6.44
C LYS A 108 -16.54 8.92 5.89
N LEU A 109 -15.70 8.26 6.69
CA LEU A 109 -15.07 6.99 6.30
C LEU A 109 -16.07 5.84 6.26
N ARG A 110 -17.10 5.83 7.13
CA ARG A 110 -18.22 4.86 7.04
C ARG A 110 -18.96 4.99 5.72
N ARG A 111 -19.33 6.21 5.32
CA ARG A 111 -19.96 6.47 4.01
C ARG A 111 -19.05 6.07 2.86
N ARG A 112 -17.75 6.29 2.98
CA ARG A 112 -16.77 5.88 1.96
C ARG A 112 -16.68 4.36 1.86
N ALA A 113 -16.62 3.65 2.99
CA ALA A 113 -16.63 2.18 3.03
C ALA A 113 -17.87 1.59 2.35
N ALA A 114 -19.07 2.11 2.67
CA ALA A 114 -20.32 1.69 2.03
C ALA A 114 -20.31 1.88 0.51
N ARG A 115 -19.80 3.03 0.02
CA ARG A 115 -19.62 3.23 -1.43
C ARG A 115 -18.64 2.23 -2.04
N MET A 116 -17.52 1.96 -1.38
CA MET A 116 -16.53 0.99 -1.87
C MET A 116 -17.13 -0.42 -1.97
N VAL A 117 -17.82 -0.89 -0.94
CA VAL A 117 -18.48 -2.21 -0.97
C VAL A 117 -19.52 -2.27 -2.09
N ARG A 118 -20.35 -1.23 -2.26
CA ARG A 118 -21.31 -1.15 -3.37
C ARG A 118 -20.64 -1.24 -4.74
N THR A 119 -19.57 -0.47 -4.95
CA THR A 119 -18.84 -0.45 -6.22
C THR A 119 -18.21 -1.80 -6.52
N LEU A 120 -17.77 -2.54 -5.50
CA LEU A 120 -17.04 -3.79 -5.67
C LEU A 120 -17.93 -5.03 -5.73
N ALA A 121 -19.06 -5.05 -4.99
CA ALA A 121 -19.90 -6.23 -4.82
C ALA A 121 -21.40 -6.01 -5.14
N GLY A 122 -21.82 -4.77 -5.41
CA GLY A 122 -23.23 -4.42 -5.61
C GLY A 122 -24.08 -4.55 -4.34
N GLY A 123 -25.39 -4.36 -4.51
CA GLY A 123 -26.39 -4.53 -3.46
C GLY A 123 -27.09 -3.24 -2.99
N THR A 124 -28.14 -3.45 -2.19
CA THR A 124 -28.93 -2.39 -1.56
C THR A 124 -28.21 -1.79 -0.36
N ASP A 125 -28.70 -0.65 0.11
CA ASP A 125 -28.16 0.06 1.28
C ASP A 125 -28.15 -0.82 2.52
N ASP A 126 -29.21 -1.61 2.72
CA ASP A 126 -29.33 -2.53 3.85
C ASP A 126 -28.37 -3.72 3.74
N GLU A 127 -28.22 -4.33 2.57
CA GLU A 127 -27.27 -5.43 2.36
C GLU A 127 -25.83 -4.97 2.62
N ILE A 128 -25.47 -3.77 2.16
CA ILE A 128 -24.13 -3.21 2.35
C ILE A 128 -23.89 -2.88 3.82
N ARG A 129 -24.89 -2.30 4.49
CA ARG A 129 -24.81 -1.99 5.92
C ARG A 129 -24.62 -3.27 6.73
N GLN A 130 -25.44 -4.29 6.50
CA GLN A 130 -25.32 -5.59 7.17
C GLN A 130 -23.95 -6.24 6.93
N ALA A 131 -23.44 -6.22 5.70
CA ALA A 131 -22.13 -6.78 5.39
C ALA A 131 -20.99 -6.02 6.07
N LEU A 132 -21.07 -4.68 6.14
CA LEU A 132 -20.08 -3.87 6.86
C LEU A 132 -20.15 -4.07 8.36
N ASP A 133 -21.35 -4.18 8.94
CA ASP A 133 -21.54 -4.45 10.36
C ASP A 133 -20.96 -5.83 10.73
N ALA A 134 -21.28 -6.87 9.94
CA ALA A 134 -20.74 -8.21 10.12
C ALA A 134 -19.21 -8.26 9.93
N ALA A 135 -18.65 -7.40 9.09
CA ALA A 135 -17.21 -7.30 8.83
C ALA A 135 -16.43 -6.44 9.85
N GLY A 136 -17.09 -5.88 10.88
CA GLY A 136 -16.46 -4.93 11.81
C GLY A 136 -15.98 -3.65 11.11
N GLY A 137 -16.63 -3.26 10.00
CA GLY A 137 -16.29 -2.12 9.18
C GLY A 137 -15.13 -2.34 8.20
N ASN A 138 -14.56 -3.55 8.10
CA ASN A 138 -13.51 -3.85 7.14
C ASN A 138 -14.08 -4.09 5.73
N VAL A 139 -13.57 -3.35 4.74
CA VAL A 139 -14.12 -3.36 3.37
C VAL A 139 -13.80 -4.67 2.64
N LYS A 140 -12.61 -5.24 2.81
CA LYS A 140 -12.24 -6.54 2.18
C LYS A 140 -13.20 -7.64 2.63
N ARG A 141 -13.41 -7.75 3.95
CA ARG A 141 -14.32 -8.74 4.54
C ARG A 141 -15.76 -8.52 4.12
N ALA A 142 -16.24 -7.27 4.12
CA ALA A 142 -17.60 -6.95 3.69
C ALA A 142 -17.86 -7.31 2.23
N VAL A 143 -16.88 -7.10 1.33
CA VAL A 143 -16.97 -7.54 -0.07
C VAL A 143 -17.08 -9.06 -0.17
N LEU A 144 -16.25 -9.81 0.57
CA LEU A 144 -16.30 -11.28 0.57
C LEU A 144 -17.63 -11.82 1.14
N ILE A 145 -18.15 -11.21 2.21
CA ILE A 145 -19.45 -11.54 2.78
C ILE A 145 -20.57 -11.29 1.77
N ARG A 146 -20.50 -10.19 0.99
CA ARG A 146 -21.45 -9.93 -0.09
C ARG A 146 -21.41 -10.97 -1.20
N HIS A 147 -20.28 -11.64 -1.39
CA HIS A 147 -20.15 -12.78 -2.29
C HIS A 147 -20.51 -14.14 -1.66
N GLY A 148 -21.12 -14.13 -0.47
CA GLY A 148 -21.69 -15.33 0.16
C GLY A 148 -20.78 -16.01 1.18
N MET A 149 -19.63 -15.42 1.52
CA MET A 149 -18.73 -15.99 2.54
C MET A 149 -19.23 -15.66 3.95
N THR A 150 -19.00 -16.58 4.89
CA THR A 150 -19.07 -16.24 6.32
C THR A 150 -17.87 -15.35 6.69
N LEU A 151 -17.96 -14.64 7.82
CA LEU A 151 -16.84 -13.84 8.33
C LEU A 151 -15.58 -14.69 8.52
N GLU A 152 -15.73 -15.87 9.12
CA GLU A 152 -14.63 -16.81 9.37
C GLU A 152 -13.97 -17.26 8.05
N ALA A 153 -14.77 -17.65 7.05
CA ALA A 153 -14.25 -18.03 5.75
C ALA A 153 -13.53 -16.86 5.05
N ALA A 154 -14.06 -15.64 5.17
CA ALA A 154 -13.45 -14.44 4.60
C ALA A 154 -12.09 -14.13 5.27
N GLU A 155 -12.00 -14.25 6.60
CA GLU A 155 -10.76 -14.05 7.34
C GLU A 155 -9.72 -15.12 7.01
N ALA A 156 -10.12 -16.39 6.96
CA ALA A 156 -9.25 -17.49 6.58
C ALA A 156 -8.74 -17.36 5.14
N GLY A 157 -9.62 -16.98 4.20
CA GLY A 157 -9.25 -16.71 2.82
C GLY A 157 -8.24 -15.59 2.69
N LEU A 158 -8.51 -14.44 3.33
CA LEU A 158 -7.58 -13.31 3.33
C LEU A 158 -6.23 -13.70 3.95
N ALA A 159 -6.22 -14.42 5.08
CA ALA A 159 -4.97 -14.86 5.71
C ALA A 159 -4.15 -15.77 4.79
N ARG A 160 -4.80 -16.73 4.10
CA ARG A 160 -4.15 -17.64 3.14
C ARG A 160 -3.52 -16.90 1.95
N HIS A 161 -4.12 -15.78 1.54
CA HIS A 161 -3.68 -15.00 0.39
C HIS A 161 -2.96 -13.69 0.77
N GLY A 162 -2.34 -13.64 1.96
CA GLY A 162 -1.54 -12.48 2.38
C GLY A 162 -2.33 -11.16 2.47
N GLY A 163 -3.64 -11.24 2.68
CA GLY A 163 -4.55 -10.10 2.73
C GLY A 163 -5.00 -9.58 1.38
N ASP A 164 -4.68 -10.24 0.26
CA ASP A 164 -5.08 -9.82 -1.08
C ASP A 164 -6.54 -10.22 -1.39
N LEU A 165 -7.39 -9.21 -1.57
CA LEU A 165 -8.80 -9.38 -1.92
C LEU A 165 -9.00 -10.00 -3.31
N ARG A 166 -8.16 -9.66 -4.30
CA ARG A 166 -8.26 -10.22 -5.65
C ARG A 166 -8.02 -11.72 -5.62
N ALA A 167 -6.90 -12.13 -5.05
CA ALA A 167 -6.52 -13.54 -4.98
C ALA A 167 -7.58 -14.36 -4.22
N THR A 168 -8.16 -13.80 -3.15
CA THR A 168 -9.23 -14.45 -2.39
C THR A 168 -10.51 -14.63 -3.22
N LEU A 169 -10.91 -13.62 -4.00
CA LEU A 169 -12.08 -13.70 -4.88
C LEU A 169 -11.86 -14.66 -6.06
N ASP A 170 -10.66 -14.66 -6.64
CA ASP A 170 -10.32 -15.55 -7.77
C ASP A 170 -10.34 -17.03 -7.32
N ALA A 171 -9.81 -17.32 -6.12
CA ALA A 171 -9.85 -18.67 -5.54
C ALA A 171 -11.29 -19.14 -5.26
N MET A 172 -12.17 -18.24 -4.83
CA MET A 172 -13.60 -18.52 -4.66
C MET A 172 -14.28 -18.82 -6.01
N GLY A 173 -13.97 -18.03 -7.06
CA GLY A 173 -14.49 -18.24 -8.41
C GLY A 173 -14.05 -19.58 -9.02
N GLY A 174 -12.80 -19.98 -8.79
CA GLY A 174 -12.28 -21.29 -9.20
C GLY A 174 -12.99 -22.45 -8.50
N ALA A 175 -13.14 -22.38 -7.17
CA ALA A 175 -13.84 -23.41 -6.40
C ALA A 175 -15.32 -23.59 -6.80
N MET A 176 -15.98 -22.51 -7.22
CA MET A 176 -17.38 -22.55 -7.68
C MET A 176 -17.51 -23.04 -9.13
N GLY A 177 -16.44 -22.94 -9.93
CA GLY A 177 -16.34 -23.56 -11.26
C GLY A 177 -16.11 -25.07 -11.19
N ASP A 178 -15.21 -25.51 -10.31
CA ASP A 178 -14.90 -26.94 -10.12
C ASP A 178 -16.08 -27.72 -9.53
N ALA A 179 -16.82 -27.12 -8.58
CA ALA A 179 -18.04 -27.71 -8.03
C ALA A 179 -19.18 -27.86 -9.06
N ARG A 180 -19.20 -27.04 -10.12
CA ARG A 180 -20.16 -27.17 -11.24
C ARG A 180 -19.69 -28.17 -12.30
N GLY A 181 -18.38 -28.30 -12.52
CA GLY A 181 -17.80 -29.29 -13.44
C GLY A 181 -17.94 -30.73 -12.93
N ALA A 182 -17.86 -30.96 -11.63
CA ALA A 182 -18.08 -32.28 -11.03
C ALA A 182 -19.55 -32.75 -11.11
N ALA A 183 -20.52 -31.82 -11.24
CA ALA A 183 -21.94 -32.14 -11.34
C ALA A 183 -22.41 -32.51 -12.76
N THR A 184 -21.59 -32.27 -13.80
CA THR A 184 -21.95 -32.51 -15.21
C THR A 184 -21.32 -33.76 -15.82
N THR A 185 -20.46 -34.50 -15.09
CA THR A 185 -19.85 -35.76 -15.59
C THR A 185 -20.59 -37.03 -15.13
N GLY A 186 -21.80 -36.89 -14.58
CA GLY A 186 -22.64 -37.99 -14.09
C GLY A 186 -23.97 -38.08 -14.82
N GLN A 187 -23.95 -38.25 -16.15
CA GLN A 187 -25.07 -38.78 -16.95
C GLN A 187 -24.52 -39.64 -18.09
#